data_AF-A0A1F6LGQ6-F1
#
_entry.id   AF-A0A1F6LGQ6-F1
#
_cell.length_a   1.000
_cell.length_b   1.000
_cell.length_c   1.000
_cell.angle_alpha   90.00
_cell.angle_beta   90.00
_cell.angle_gamma   90.00
#
_symmetry.space_group_name_H-M   'P 1'
#
loop_
_entity.id
_entity.type
_entity.pdbx_description
1 polymer ?
#
loop_
_entity_poly.entity_id
_entity_poly.type
_entity_poly.pdbx_seq_one_letter_code
_entity_poly.pdbx_strand_id
1 'polypeptide(L)'
;MNSNKNKAHRSNLTRNLKEALKYIKGDPTAKVIIEGPGDFRMPEPMIAQDVRRVRTKLGFTQSQLASALGESVRTVQGWESNDPRRRPNGAARRLMEMLWRNPKPVLALLNAA
;
A
#
# COMPACT_ATOMS: atom_id res chain seq x y z
N MET A 1 25.79 -14.65 2.92
CA MET A 1 24.68 -13.84 2.34
C MET A 1 24.70 -12.33 2.69
N ASN A 2 25.76 -11.76 3.31
CA ASN A 2 25.72 -10.38 3.86
C ASN A 2 26.47 -9.30 3.03
N SER A 3 27.14 -9.67 1.93
CA SER A 3 27.98 -8.75 1.15
C SER A 3 27.17 -7.80 0.24
N ASN A 4 26.02 -8.26 -0.27
CA ASN A 4 25.24 -7.52 -1.26
C ASN A 4 24.45 -6.33 -0.65
N LYS A 5 23.97 -6.48 0.59
CA LYS A 5 23.29 -5.40 1.33
C LYS A 5 24.24 -4.24 1.66
N ASN A 6 25.47 -4.55 2.08
CA ASN A 6 26.48 -3.54 2.36
C ASN A 6 26.91 -2.77 1.10
N LYS A 7 26.96 -3.44 -0.06
CA LYS A 7 27.26 -2.78 -1.34
C LYS A 7 26.13 -1.83 -1.78
N ALA A 8 24.87 -2.27 -1.67
CA ALA A 8 23.71 -1.43 -1.96
C ALA A 8 23.65 -0.19 -1.05
N HIS A 9 23.88 -0.38 0.26
CA HIS A 9 23.88 0.71 1.23
C HIS A 9 24.94 1.80 0.95
N ARG A 10 26.18 1.40 0.61
CA ARG A 10 27.25 2.35 0.26
C ARG A 10 26.96 3.12 -1.03
N SER A 11 26.38 2.45 -2.03
CA SER A 11 25.95 3.07 -3.28
C SER A 11 24.89 4.14 -3.04
N ASN A 12 23.90 3.82 -2.21
CA ASN A 12 22.80 4.72 -1.87
C ASN A 12 23.27 5.95 -1.10
N LEU A 13 24.15 5.77 -0.12
CA LEU A 13 24.72 6.89 0.64
C LEU A 13 25.51 7.85 -0.27
N THR A 14 26.32 7.30 -1.17
CA THR A 14 27.11 8.10 -2.13
C THR A 14 26.21 8.89 -3.07
N ARG A 15 25.12 8.28 -3.55
CA ARG A 15 24.14 8.93 -4.41
C ARG A 15 23.38 10.03 -3.67
N ASN A 16 22.89 9.76 -2.47
CA ASN A 16 22.15 10.74 -1.66
C ASN A 16 23.03 11.94 -1.29
N LEU A 17 24.30 11.71 -0.97
CA LEU A 17 25.25 12.79 -0.70
C LEU A 17 25.49 13.67 -1.93
N LYS A 18 25.54 13.09 -3.13
CA LYS A 18 25.66 13.86 -4.38
C LYS A 18 24.43 14.76 -4.61
N GLU A 19 23.23 14.25 -4.37
CA GLU A 19 22.00 15.04 -4.49
C GLU A 19 21.92 16.15 -3.43
N ALA A 20 22.35 15.87 -2.19
CA ALA A 20 22.45 16.89 -1.14
C ALA A 20 23.45 18.00 -1.52
N LEU A 21 24.59 17.66 -2.13
CA LEU A 21 25.55 18.64 -2.62
C LEU A 21 24.99 19.50 -3.76
N LYS A 22 24.21 18.93 -4.68
CA LYS A 22 23.51 19.71 -5.73
C LYS A 22 22.53 20.70 -5.11
N TYR A 23 21.74 20.25 -4.13
CA TYR A 23 20.78 21.10 -3.43
C TYR A 23 21.48 22.30 -2.75
N ILE A 24 22.57 22.06 -2.01
CA ILE A 24 23.35 23.12 -1.34
C ILE A 24 23.92 24.12 -2.36
N LYS A 25 24.28 23.66 -3.56
CA LYS A 25 24.79 24.52 -4.65
C LYS A 25 23.69 25.30 -5.39
N GLY A 26 22.43 25.18 -4.98
CA GLY A 26 21.31 25.84 -5.65
C GLY A 26 20.99 25.25 -7.03
N ASP A 27 21.44 24.02 -7.31
CA ASP A 27 21.10 23.34 -8.55
C ASP A 27 19.60 22.96 -8.54
N PRO A 28 18.78 23.52 -9.45
CA PRO A 28 17.34 23.28 -9.46
C PRO A 28 16.99 21.83 -9.86
N THR A 29 17.97 21.03 -10.29
CA THR A 29 17.78 19.61 -10.65
C THR A 29 17.98 18.65 -9.49
N ALA A 30 18.33 19.14 -8.29
CA ALA A 30 18.51 18.31 -7.10
C ALA A 30 17.22 17.53 -6.74
N LYS A 31 17.37 16.24 -6.48
CA LYS A 31 16.23 15.33 -6.20
C LYS A 31 16.19 14.88 -4.75
N VAL A 32 15.02 14.94 -4.13
CA VAL A 32 14.73 14.18 -2.90
C VAL A 32 14.41 12.74 -3.31
N ILE A 33 15.36 11.84 -3.08
CA ILE A 33 15.20 10.42 -3.41
C ILE A 33 14.70 9.69 -2.15
N ILE A 34 13.44 9.30 -2.14
CA ILE A 34 12.90 8.35 -1.17
C ILE A 34 13.10 6.96 -1.77
N GLU A 35 14.15 6.26 -1.34
CA GLU A 35 14.34 4.87 -1.73
C GLU A 35 13.32 3.97 -1.00
N GLY A 36 12.25 3.60 -1.70
CA GLY A 36 11.48 2.40 -1.35
C GLY A 36 12.25 1.14 -1.79
N PRO A 37 12.03 -0.02 -1.16
CA PRO A 37 12.49 -1.28 -1.71
C PRO A 37 11.92 -1.38 -3.13
N GLY A 38 12.79 -1.37 -4.14
CA GLY A 38 12.42 -1.22 -5.56
C GLY A 38 11.52 -2.33 -6.11
N ASP A 39 11.17 -3.33 -5.30
CA ASP A 39 10.29 -4.45 -5.57
C ASP A 39 9.11 -4.51 -4.57
N PHE A 40 8.09 -3.67 -4.77
CA PHE A 40 6.85 -3.89 -4.04
C PHE A 40 6.15 -5.14 -4.55
N ARG A 41 6.23 -6.22 -3.77
CA ARG A 41 5.46 -7.45 -4.01
C ARG A 41 3.99 -7.11 -4.21
N MET A 42 3.37 -7.63 -5.27
CA MET A 42 1.94 -7.51 -5.46
C MET A 42 1.21 -8.25 -4.32
N PRO A 43 0.12 -7.68 -3.77
CA PRO A 43 -0.69 -8.39 -2.78
C PRO A 43 -1.20 -9.69 -3.41
N GLU A 44 -1.41 -10.73 -2.60
CA GLU A 44 -1.96 -12.00 -3.08
C GLU A 44 -3.41 -11.84 -3.53
N PRO A 45 -3.93 -12.65 -4.47
CA PRO A 45 -5.34 -12.69 -4.77
C PRO A 45 -6.17 -12.99 -3.52
N MET A 46 -7.27 -12.27 -3.35
CA MET A 46 -8.22 -12.50 -2.24
C MET A 46 -9.46 -13.21 -2.78
N ILE A 47 -9.93 -14.22 -2.05
CA ILE A 47 -11.24 -14.84 -2.28
C ILE A 47 -12.31 -14.17 -1.41
N ALA A 48 -13.58 -14.50 -1.64
CA ALA A 48 -14.72 -13.91 -0.93
C ALA A 48 -14.60 -14.01 0.60
N GLN A 49 -14.11 -15.14 1.11
CA GLN A 49 -13.89 -15.33 2.54
C GLN A 49 -12.83 -14.39 3.10
N ASP A 50 -11.77 -14.07 2.35
CA ASP A 50 -10.72 -13.15 2.79
C ASP A 50 -11.28 -11.73 2.94
N VAL A 51 -12.06 -11.28 1.96
CA VAL A 51 -12.69 -9.94 1.97
C VAL A 51 -13.63 -9.82 3.17
N ARG A 52 -14.48 -10.83 3.37
CA ARG A 52 -15.40 -10.88 4.51
C ARG A 52 -14.63 -10.86 5.84
N ARG A 53 -13.53 -11.59 5.95
CA ARG A 53 -12.70 -11.64 7.16
C ARG A 53 -12.05 -10.29 7.46
N VAL A 54 -11.54 -9.58 6.46
CA VAL A 54 -11.02 -8.22 6.64
C VAL A 54 -12.13 -7.29 7.14
N ARG A 55 -13.29 -7.32 6.49
CA ARG A 55 -14.44 -6.50 6.87
C ARG A 55 -14.87 -6.71 8.32
N THR A 56 -15.08 -7.97 8.71
CA THR A 56 -15.60 -8.29 10.04
C THR A 56 -14.58 -8.03 11.14
N LYS A 57 -13.27 -8.20 10.87
CA LYS A 57 -12.22 -7.83 11.83
C LYS A 57 -12.24 -6.32 12.15
N LEU A 58 -12.61 -5.49 11.19
CA LEU A 58 -12.75 -4.04 11.38
C LEU A 58 -14.08 -3.64 12.02
N GLY A 59 -15.02 -4.59 12.20
CA GLY A 59 -16.37 -4.30 12.66
C GLY A 59 -17.24 -3.57 11.63
N PHE A 60 -16.89 -3.65 10.34
CA PHE A 60 -17.55 -2.88 9.29
C PHE A 60 -18.76 -3.61 8.67
N THR A 61 -19.78 -2.83 8.30
CA THR A 61 -20.79 -3.24 7.33
C THR A 61 -20.20 -3.27 5.91
N GLN A 62 -20.91 -3.88 4.96
CA GLN A 62 -20.48 -3.87 3.55
C GLN A 62 -20.41 -2.46 2.98
N SER A 63 -21.33 -1.56 3.39
CA SER A 63 -21.31 -0.16 2.96
C SER A 63 -20.17 0.63 3.57
N GLN A 64 -19.82 0.38 4.84
CA GLN A 64 -18.65 1.00 5.48
C GLN A 64 -17.35 0.55 4.82
N LEU A 65 -17.21 -0.74 4.49
CA LEU A 65 -16.05 -1.21 3.74
C LEU A 65 -16.00 -0.60 2.34
N ALA A 66 -17.12 -0.51 1.65
CA ALA A 66 -17.21 0.11 0.33
C ALA A 66 -16.75 1.57 0.37
N SER A 67 -17.26 2.36 1.33
CA SER A 67 -16.85 3.74 1.56
C SER A 67 -15.35 3.85 1.88
N ALA A 68 -14.83 3.01 2.78
CA ALA A 68 -13.41 3.02 3.15
C ALA A 68 -12.47 2.66 1.98
N LEU A 69 -12.93 1.85 1.02
CA LEU A 69 -12.16 1.46 -0.16
C LEU A 69 -12.37 2.38 -1.37
N GLY A 70 -13.31 3.34 -1.29
CA GLY A 70 -13.69 4.18 -2.44
C GLY A 70 -14.43 3.41 -3.54
N GLU A 71 -15.19 2.38 -3.16
CA GLU A 71 -15.85 1.43 -4.06
C GLU A 71 -17.36 1.41 -3.85
N SER A 72 -18.09 0.85 -4.82
CA SER A 72 -19.55 0.70 -4.67
C SER A 72 -19.91 -0.45 -3.73
N VAL A 73 -21.03 -0.35 -3.01
CA VAL A 73 -21.55 -1.46 -2.18
C VAL A 73 -21.77 -2.72 -3.02
N ARG A 74 -22.23 -2.56 -4.27
CA ARG A 74 -22.40 -3.65 -5.24
C ARG A 74 -21.06 -4.33 -5.57
N THR A 75 -19.98 -3.57 -5.67
CA THR A 75 -18.63 -4.09 -5.91
C THR A 75 -18.20 -4.97 -4.73
N VAL A 76 -18.32 -4.47 -3.49
CA VAL A 76 -17.96 -5.22 -2.27
C VAL A 76 -18.83 -6.47 -2.10
N GLN A 77 -20.14 -6.36 -2.34
CA GLN A 77 -21.03 -7.53 -2.36
C GLN A 77 -20.60 -8.55 -3.42
N GLY A 78 -20.21 -8.08 -4.60
CA GLY A 78 -19.66 -8.92 -5.65
C GLY A 78 -18.40 -9.65 -5.20
N TRP A 79 -17.49 -8.97 -4.50
CA TRP A 79 -16.27 -9.59 -3.96
C TRP A 79 -16.54 -10.60 -2.86
N GLU A 80 -17.54 -10.36 -2.01
CA GLU A 80 -17.96 -11.29 -0.96
C GLU A 80 -18.89 -12.40 -1.47
N SER A 81 -19.26 -12.35 -2.75
CA SER A 81 -19.94 -13.44 -3.44
C SER A 81 -18.89 -14.47 -3.86
N ASN A 82 -19.19 -15.77 -3.76
CA ASN A 82 -18.27 -16.84 -4.16
C ASN A 82 -18.08 -16.95 -5.70
N ASP A 83 -18.22 -15.84 -6.44
CA ASP A 83 -17.97 -15.74 -7.89
C ASP A 83 -16.47 -15.45 -8.14
N PRO A 84 -15.71 -16.39 -8.73
CA PRO A 84 -14.28 -16.21 -8.97
C PRO A 84 -13.95 -15.02 -9.90
N ARG A 85 -14.91 -14.54 -10.70
CA ARG A 85 -14.72 -13.41 -11.62
C ARG A 85 -14.78 -12.06 -10.89
N ARG A 86 -15.38 -12.02 -9.70
CA ARG A 86 -15.54 -10.80 -8.91
C ARG A 86 -14.49 -10.75 -7.81
N ARG A 87 -13.26 -10.40 -8.16
CA ARG A 87 -12.17 -10.24 -7.20
C ARG A 87 -11.76 -8.78 -7.04
N PRO A 88 -11.23 -8.38 -5.86
CA PRO A 88 -10.70 -7.05 -5.69
C PRO A 88 -9.45 -6.84 -6.55
N ASN A 89 -9.34 -5.65 -7.14
CA ASN A 89 -8.17 -5.27 -7.94
C ASN A 89 -6.91 -5.11 -7.05
N GLY A 90 -5.74 -4.88 -7.67
CA GLY A 90 -4.48 -4.76 -6.92
C GLY A 90 -4.48 -3.68 -5.83
N ALA A 91 -5.11 -2.53 -6.09
CA ALA A 91 -5.18 -1.42 -5.15
C ALA A 91 -6.09 -1.75 -3.96
N ALA A 92 -7.29 -2.28 -4.22
CA ALA A 92 -8.22 -2.70 -3.17
C ALA A 92 -7.60 -3.78 -2.27
N ARG A 93 -6.89 -4.76 -2.85
CA ARG A 93 -6.16 -5.79 -2.09
C ARG A 93 -5.06 -5.20 -1.22
N ARG A 94 -4.30 -4.23 -1.76
CA ARG A 94 -3.27 -3.53 -0.99
C ARG A 94 -3.86 -2.77 0.19
N LEU A 95 -4.94 -2.02 -0.03
CA LEU A 95 -5.58 -1.24 1.02
C LEU A 95 -6.20 -2.14 2.10
N MET A 96 -6.85 -3.23 1.69
CA MET A 96 -7.33 -4.25 2.63
C MET A 96 -6.20 -4.91 3.42
N GLU A 97 -5.05 -5.17 2.80
CA GLU A 97 -3.86 -5.68 3.49
C GLU A 97 -3.34 -4.66 4.52
N MET A 98 -3.31 -3.37 4.19
CA MET A 98 -2.91 -2.31 5.12
C MET A 98 -3.90 -2.22 6.30
N LEU A 99 -5.20 -2.22 6.02
CA LEU A 99 -6.26 -2.25 7.04
C LEU A 99 -6.18 -3.50 7.92
N TRP A 100 -5.86 -4.65 7.33
CA TRP A 100 -5.71 -5.91 8.07
C TRP A 100 -4.51 -5.89 9.02
N ARG A 101 -3.37 -5.36 8.56
CA ARG A 101 -2.10 -5.35 9.32
C ARG A 101 -2.05 -4.25 10.36
N ASN A 102 -2.42 -3.02 9.99
CA ASN A 102 -2.39 -1.86 10.87
C ASN A 102 -3.47 -0.85 10.47
N PRO A 103 -4.71 -1.01 10.97
CA PRO A 103 -5.82 -0.17 10.54
C PRO A 103 -5.71 1.28 11.01
N LYS A 104 -5.11 1.54 12.18
CA LYS A 104 -5.09 2.88 12.81
C LYS A 104 -4.63 4.01 11.87
N PRO A 105 -3.44 3.96 11.24
CA PRO A 105 -2.99 5.05 10.36
C PRO A 105 -3.86 5.19 9.12
N VAL A 106 -4.35 4.09 8.56
CA VAL A 106 -5.21 4.12 7.37
C VAL A 106 -6.55 4.76 7.68
N LEU A 107 -7.20 4.35 8.77
CA LEU A 107 -8.48 4.91 9.19
C LEU A 107 -8.35 6.37 9.60
N ALA A 108 -7.23 6.77 10.23
CA ALA A 108 -6.97 8.18 10.53
C ALA A 108 -6.91 9.04 9.27
N LEU A 109 -6.29 8.54 8.19
CA LEU A 109 -6.25 9.22 6.90
C LEU A 109 -7.63 9.33 6.26
N LEU A 110 -8.44 8.27 6.33
CA LEU A 110 -9.79 8.25 5.76
C LEU A 110 -10.76 9.19 6.49
N ASN A 111 -10.56 9.43 7.78
CA ASN A 111 -11.38 10.33 8.59
C ASN A 111 -10.92 11.80 8.57
N ALA A 112 -9.73 12.08 8.01
CA ALA A 112 -9.15 13.41 7.95
C ALA A 112 -9.50 14.18 6.66
N ALA A 113 -10.25 13.56 5.75
CA ALA A 113 -10.78 14.13 4.52
C ALA A 113 -12.25 14.52 4.69
#